data_AF-A0A3D1R933-F1
#
_entry.id   AF-A0A3D1R933-F1
#
_cell.length_a   1.000
_cell.length_b   1.000
_cell.length_c   1.000
_cell.angle_alpha   90.00
_cell.angle_beta   90.00
_cell.angle_gamma   90.00
#
_symmetry.space_group_name_H-M   'P 1'
#
loop_
_entity.id
_entity.type
_entity.pdbx_description
1 polymer ?
#
loop_
_entity_poly.entity_id
_entity_poly.type
_entity_poly.pdbx_seq_one_letter_code
_entity_poly.pdbx_strand_id
1 'polypeptide(L)'
;GVIAHETAHFFGLPDLYDYDYDSAGLGLWCLMSSGAWAGDYSDGSRPTHLSAWAKAKLGFVVPESIETRTEAKRLAPTEESASAVVIKGGLPGEQYFILENRRRVGYDRYLPGEGLLIFHVDEERSSNDDQDHYLVDLEQADGRRDLNRHPYGRGDASDPFPLANNDAFTPLSTPSSLPYGAVSGSVFVTAIRRDGPDIVFDVEVRPPAPLGAPCEAGAVCQSGTCAEGVCCDRSCDGPCSACSVAGGAPTDGTCVLVSGRSCDDLNPCTIDDACVEGVCRGGAPKPCEPISSCHEAGECIRETGRCTAPRRPEGAPCDDGNACTDGETCSLGYCQPGTPIQCVAADECHLAGTCDPATGQCSTPPAPDGTACA
;
A
#
# COMPACT_ATOMS: atom_id res chain seq x y z
N GLY A 1 -37.57 -6.91 -26.61
CA GLY A 1 -36.85 -6.28 -25.48
C GLY A 1 -37.65 -6.38 -24.22
N VAL A 2 -38.44 -5.33 -23.94
CA VAL A 2 -39.26 -5.19 -22.73
C VAL A 2 -40.00 -6.46 -22.32
N ILE A 3 -40.77 -7.08 -23.22
CA ILE A 3 -41.52 -8.31 -22.90
C ILE A 3 -40.60 -9.43 -22.37
N ALA A 4 -39.41 -9.61 -22.97
CA ALA A 4 -38.48 -10.64 -22.55
C ALA A 4 -37.87 -10.34 -21.17
N HIS A 5 -37.59 -9.07 -20.89
CA HIS A 5 -37.10 -8.59 -19.60
C HIS A 5 -38.16 -8.80 -18.49
N GLU A 6 -39.40 -8.37 -18.70
CA GLU A 6 -40.50 -8.58 -17.74
C GLU A 6 -40.80 -10.08 -17.53
N THR A 7 -40.67 -10.89 -18.58
CA THR A 7 -40.83 -12.35 -18.47
C THR A 7 -39.74 -12.98 -17.62
N ALA A 8 -38.51 -12.46 -17.67
CA ALA A 8 -37.41 -12.94 -16.85
C ALA A 8 -37.60 -12.62 -15.35
N HIS A 9 -38.23 -11.50 -15.00
CA HIS A 9 -38.70 -11.27 -13.62
C HIS A 9 -39.72 -12.31 -13.16
N PHE A 10 -40.64 -12.71 -14.03
CA PHE A 10 -41.60 -13.77 -13.70
C PHE A 10 -40.91 -15.12 -13.40
N PHE A 11 -39.73 -15.35 -13.98
CA PHE A 11 -38.89 -16.51 -13.68
C PHE A 11 -37.95 -16.32 -12.49
N GLY A 12 -38.00 -15.16 -11.81
CA GLY A 12 -37.29 -14.91 -10.55
C GLY A 12 -35.94 -14.22 -10.70
N LEU A 13 -35.62 -13.63 -11.85
CA LEU A 13 -34.42 -12.81 -11.99
C LEU A 13 -34.64 -11.37 -11.49
N PRO A 14 -33.69 -10.78 -10.76
CA PRO A 14 -33.72 -9.36 -10.41
C PRO A 14 -33.31 -8.50 -11.60
N ASP A 15 -33.47 -7.18 -11.46
CA ASP A 15 -32.78 -6.23 -12.31
C ASP A 15 -31.28 -6.23 -12.01
N LEU A 16 -30.50 -6.11 -13.08
CA LEU A 16 -29.03 -6.04 -13.06
C LEU A 16 -28.52 -4.72 -13.67
N TYR A 17 -29.42 -3.77 -13.89
CA TYR A 17 -29.07 -2.34 -13.88
C TYR A 17 -29.22 -1.81 -12.45
N ASP A 18 -28.76 -0.59 -12.23
CA ASP A 18 -28.78 0.08 -10.93
C ASP A 18 -29.98 1.03 -10.85
N TYR A 19 -30.78 0.91 -9.78
CA TYR A 19 -31.97 1.71 -9.57
C TYR A 19 -31.68 3.15 -9.10
N ASP A 20 -30.50 3.42 -8.56
CA ASP A 20 -30.14 4.75 -8.04
C ASP A 20 -29.62 5.71 -9.11
N TYR A 21 -29.34 5.18 -10.31
CA TYR A 21 -28.82 5.90 -11.47
C TYR A 21 -27.44 6.53 -11.25
N ASP A 22 -26.55 5.88 -10.51
CA ASP A 22 -25.12 6.20 -10.47
C ASP A 22 -24.27 5.23 -11.34
N SER A 23 -24.79 4.04 -11.65
CA SER A 23 -24.18 3.08 -12.58
C SER A 23 -25.16 2.48 -13.60
N ALA A 24 -24.64 1.80 -14.63
CA ALA A 24 -25.45 1.10 -15.62
C ALA A 24 -25.65 -0.39 -15.29
N GLY A 25 -25.07 -0.88 -14.20
CA GLY A 25 -24.91 -2.30 -13.92
C GLY A 25 -24.28 -3.04 -15.13
N LEU A 26 -24.96 -4.06 -15.65
CA LEU A 26 -24.42 -4.88 -16.76
C LEU A 26 -24.56 -4.27 -18.18
N GLY A 27 -25.12 -3.07 -18.33
CA GLY A 27 -25.22 -2.41 -19.63
C GLY A 27 -25.89 -3.27 -20.73
N LEU A 28 -25.35 -3.27 -21.96
CA LEU A 28 -25.88 -4.09 -23.05
C LEU A 28 -25.56 -5.58 -22.89
N TRP A 29 -24.68 -5.95 -21.97
CA TRP A 29 -24.19 -7.32 -21.85
C TRP A 29 -25.22 -8.29 -21.26
N CYS A 30 -26.32 -7.79 -20.69
CA CYS A 30 -27.39 -8.61 -20.15
C CYS A 30 -28.80 -8.06 -20.45
N LEU A 31 -29.73 -8.95 -20.79
CA LEU A 31 -31.16 -8.66 -20.92
C LEU A 31 -31.78 -8.04 -19.64
N MET A 32 -31.30 -8.40 -18.45
CA MET A 32 -31.75 -7.82 -17.18
C MET A 32 -31.15 -6.44 -16.88
N SER A 33 -30.47 -5.84 -17.85
CA SER A 33 -30.00 -4.45 -17.84
C SER A 33 -30.43 -3.76 -19.15
N SER A 34 -29.67 -2.78 -19.66
CA SER A 34 -29.99 -2.06 -20.90
C SER A 34 -29.99 -2.94 -22.16
N GLY A 35 -29.56 -4.20 -22.06
CA GLY A 35 -29.67 -5.21 -23.10
C GLY A 35 -31.10 -5.44 -23.61
N ALA A 36 -32.12 -5.16 -22.79
CA ALA A 36 -33.52 -5.16 -23.22
C ALA A 36 -33.83 -4.15 -24.34
N TRP A 37 -33.01 -3.09 -24.46
CA TRP A 37 -33.14 -2.00 -25.44
C TRP A 37 -32.17 -2.16 -26.63
N ALA A 38 -31.56 -3.33 -26.82
CA ALA A 38 -30.76 -3.58 -28.02
C ALA A 38 -31.63 -3.70 -29.28
N GLY A 39 -31.12 -3.22 -30.40
CA GLY A 39 -31.84 -3.12 -31.67
C GLY A 39 -31.45 -1.89 -32.47
N ASP A 40 -32.01 -1.78 -33.68
CA ASP A 40 -31.84 -0.59 -34.50
C ASP A 40 -32.41 0.62 -33.75
N TYR A 41 -31.61 1.69 -33.62
CA TYR A 41 -31.98 2.88 -32.84
C TYR A 41 -32.31 2.62 -31.36
N SER A 42 -31.84 1.50 -30.79
CA SER A 42 -32.11 1.11 -29.39
C SER A 42 -33.59 0.88 -29.05
N ASP A 43 -34.35 0.39 -30.03
CA ASP A 43 -35.79 0.18 -29.93
C ASP A 43 -36.20 -1.11 -29.16
N GLY A 44 -35.23 -1.93 -28.75
CA GLY A 44 -35.48 -3.21 -28.10
C GLY A 44 -35.98 -4.33 -29.04
N SER A 45 -35.90 -4.14 -30.35
CA SER A 45 -36.32 -5.14 -31.36
C SER A 45 -35.42 -6.39 -31.38
N ARG A 46 -34.18 -6.27 -30.89
CA ARG A 46 -33.19 -7.37 -30.84
C ARG A 46 -32.46 -7.34 -29.50
N PRO A 47 -33.16 -7.72 -28.41
CA PRO A 47 -32.55 -7.72 -27.09
C PRO A 47 -31.38 -8.70 -27.02
N THR A 48 -30.38 -8.37 -26.21
CA THR A 48 -29.22 -9.25 -26.00
C THR A 48 -29.58 -10.47 -25.16
N HIS A 49 -28.72 -11.48 -25.15
CA HIS A 49 -28.89 -12.62 -24.26
C HIS A 49 -28.83 -12.20 -22.77
N LEU A 50 -29.46 -13.00 -21.91
CA LEU A 50 -29.17 -13.02 -20.47
C LEU A 50 -27.67 -13.27 -20.23
N SER A 51 -27.10 -12.76 -19.15
CA SER A 51 -25.73 -13.09 -18.74
C SER A 51 -25.61 -14.58 -18.37
N ALA A 52 -24.37 -15.09 -18.30
CA ALA A 52 -24.10 -16.47 -17.88
C ALA A 52 -24.72 -16.78 -16.50
N TRP A 53 -24.63 -15.84 -15.56
CA TRP A 53 -25.24 -15.95 -14.23
C TRP A 53 -26.75 -16.13 -14.31
N ALA A 54 -27.43 -15.26 -15.06
CA ALA A 54 -28.88 -15.29 -15.21
C ALA A 54 -29.34 -16.58 -15.91
N LYS A 55 -28.63 -17.03 -16.95
CA LYS A 55 -28.90 -18.32 -17.59
C LYS A 55 -28.71 -19.49 -16.63
N ALA A 56 -27.68 -19.46 -15.77
CA ALA A 56 -27.41 -20.51 -14.80
C ALA A 56 -28.49 -20.55 -13.70
N LYS A 57 -28.90 -19.40 -13.16
CA LYS A 57 -30.01 -19.28 -12.20
C LYS A 57 -31.32 -19.87 -12.73
N LEU A 58 -31.62 -19.65 -14.00
CA LEU A 58 -32.82 -20.19 -14.66
C LEU A 58 -32.67 -21.64 -15.17
N GLY A 59 -31.47 -22.23 -15.08
CA GLY A 59 -31.20 -23.59 -15.56
C GLY A 59 -31.10 -23.73 -17.09
N PHE A 60 -30.93 -22.63 -17.83
CA PHE A 60 -30.66 -22.67 -19.27
C PHE A 60 -29.24 -23.13 -19.61
N VAL A 61 -28.31 -22.98 -18.66
CA VAL A 61 -26.95 -23.51 -18.74
C VAL A 61 -26.56 -24.11 -17.39
N VAL A 62 -25.77 -25.18 -17.41
CA VAL A 62 -25.08 -25.70 -16.23
C VAL A 62 -23.60 -25.36 -16.40
N PRO A 63 -23.08 -24.34 -15.71
CA PRO A 63 -21.67 -23.95 -15.85
C PRO A 63 -20.74 -25.08 -15.42
N GLU A 64 -19.64 -25.24 -16.14
CA GLU A 64 -18.56 -26.15 -15.74
C GLU A 64 -17.75 -25.53 -14.60
N SER A 65 -17.60 -26.25 -13.48
CA SER A 65 -16.81 -25.77 -12.34
C SER A 65 -15.33 -26.04 -12.51
N ILE A 66 -14.50 -25.02 -12.27
CA ILE A 66 -13.03 -25.15 -12.18
C ILE A 66 -12.60 -24.79 -10.76
N GLU A 67 -12.05 -25.77 -10.03
CA GLU A 67 -11.71 -25.62 -8.61
C GLU A 67 -10.21 -25.45 -8.33
N THR A 68 -9.35 -25.84 -9.27
CA THR A 68 -7.89 -25.84 -9.08
C THR A 68 -7.18 -25.29 -10.32
N ARG A 69 -6.59 -26.14 -11.15
CA ARG A 69 -5.87 -25.72 -12.35
C ARG A 69 -6.46 -26.39 -13.58
N THR A 70 -6.63 -25.62 -14.65
CA THR A 70 -7.02 -26.12 -15.96
C THR A 70 -6.27 -25.34 -17.01
N GLU A 71 -5.60 -26.04 -17.92
CA GLU A 71 -4.88 -25.43 -19.03
C GLU A 71 -5.66 -25.59 -20.33
N ALA A 72 -5.55 -24.60 -21.21
CA ALA A 72 -6.19 -24.54 -22.51
C ALA A 72 -7.70 -24.82 -22.45
N LYS A 73 -8.38 -24.28 -21.43
CA LYS A 73 -9.83 -24.34 -21.33
C LYS A 73 -10.46 -23.67 -22.55
N ARG A 74 -11.21 -24.43 -23.33
CA ARG A 74 -11.97 -23.94 -24.48
C ARG A 74 -13.40 -23.61 -24.08
N LEU A 75 -13.85 -22.42 -24.44
CA LEU A 75 -15.19 -21.92 -24.19
C LEU A 75 -15.86 -21.47 -25.50
N ALA A 76 -16.86 -22.25 -25.91
CA ALA A 76 -17.65 -22.01 -27.11
C ALA A 76 -18.59 -20.81 -26.94
N PRO A 77 -18.97 -20.15 -28.05
CA PRO A 77 -19.84 -18.97 -28.01
C PRO A 77 -21.26 -19.32 -27.53
N THR A 78 -21.77 -18.50 -26.62
CA THR A 78 -23.09 -18.65 -25.98
C THR A 78 -24.25 -18.69 -26.97
N GLU A 79 -24.10 -18.04 -28.12
CA GLU A 79 -25.13 -17.97 -29.16
C GLU A 79 -25.32 -19.31 -29.88
N GLU A 80 -24.33 -20.21 -29.80
CA GLU A 80 -24.32 -21.51 -30.48
C GLU A 80 -24.28 -22.71 -29.52
N SER A 81 -23.93 -22.49 -28.25
CA SER A 81 -23.87 -23.55 -27.24
C SER A 81 -24.28 -23.09 -25.84
N ALA A 82 -24.83 -24.02 -25.05
CA ALA A 82 -25.05 -23.81 -23.61
C ALA A 82 -23.73 -24.01 -22.85
N SER A 83 -22.81 -23.05 -22.98
CA SER A 83 -21.46 -23.13 -22.42
C SER A 83 -21.15 -21.93 -21.52
N ALA A 84 -20.77 -22.22 -20.29
CA ALA A 84 -20.26 -21.27 -19.31
C ALA A 84 -19.28 -21.98 -18.37
N VAL A 85 -18.39 -21.22 -17.76
CA VAL A 85 -17.45 -21.71 -16.73
C VAL A 85 -17.68 -20.96 -15.44
N VAL A 86 -17.64 -21.64 -14.30
CA VAL A 86 -17.69 -21.01 -12.98
C VAL A 86 -16.43 -21.35 -12.19
N ILE A 87 -15.90 -20.36 -11.48
CA ILE A 87 -14.71 -20.46 -10.63
C ILE A 87 -15.13 -20.01 -9.24
N LYS A 88 -15.35 -20.97 -8.34
CA LYS A 88 -15.82 -20.71 -6.96
C LYS A 88 -14.68 -20.69 -5.93
N GLY A 89 -13.60 -21.44 -6.19
CA GLY A 89 -12.47 -21.48 -5.27
C GLY A 89 -11.67 -20.17 -5.28
N GLY A 90 -11.00 -19.89 -4.16
CA GLY A 90 -10.12 -18.72 -4.04
C GLY A 90 -10.84 -17.39 -3.82
N LEU A 91 -12.11 -17.44 -3.41
CA LEU A 91 -12.93 -16.27 -3.05
C LEU A 91 -13.68 -16.56 -1.73
N PRO A 92 -13.94 -15.55 -0.88
CA PRO A 92 -14.65 -15.69 0.38
C PRO A 92 -16.18 -15.72 0.19
N GLY A 93 -16.89 -16.22 1.20
CA GLY A 93 -18.36 -16.18 1.22
C GLY A 93 -19.00 -16.88 0.02
N GLU A 94 -20.04 -16.28 -0.53
CA GLU A 94 -20.73 -16.75 -1.73
C GLU A 94 -20.25 -16.04 -3.02
N GLN A 95 -19.00 -15.55 -3.01
CA GLN A 95 -18.39 -14.90 -4.17
C GLN A 95 -17.83 -15.91 -5.17
N TYR A 96 -17.99 -15.64 -6.47
CA TYR A 96 -17.40 -16.44 -7.55
C TYR A 96 -17.27 -15.66 -8.86
N PHE A 97 -16.44 -16.16 -9.78
CA PHE A 97 -16.44 -15.69 -11.16
C PHE A 97 -17.23 -16.64 -12.07
N ILE A 98 -18.04 -16.09 -12.97
CA ILE A 98 -18.67 -16.85 -14.06
C ILE A 98 -18.34 -16.25 -15.42
N LEU A 99 -17.90 -17.11 -16.34
CA LEU A 99 -17.31 -16.73 -17.61
C LEU A 99 -18.19 -17.22 -18.77
N GLU A 100 -18.40 -16.37 -19.77
CA GLU A 100 -19.02 -16.73 -21.06
C GLU A 100 -18.29 -16.07 -22.24
N ASN A 101 -18.31 -16.75 -23.39
CA ASN A 101 -17.87 -16.20 -24.66
C ASN A 101 -19.09 -15.67 -25.43
N ARG A 102 -19.08 -14.39 -25.80
CA ARG A 102 -20.16 -13.70 -26.52
C ARG A 102 -19.68 -13.23 -27.88
N ARG A 103 -20.52 -13.38 -28.91
CA ARG A 103 -20.23 -13.03 -30.30
C ARG A 103 -21.31 -12.11 -30.84
N ARG A 104 -20.95 -11.19 -31.74
CA ARG A 104 -21.92 -10.25 -32.36
C ARG A 104 -22.74 -10.91 -33.47
N VAL A 105 -23.44 -11.98 -33.13
CA VAL A 105 -24.29 -12.77 -34.02
C VAL A 105 -25.69 -12.94 -33.42
N GLY A 106 -26.67 -13.32 -34.24
CA GLY A 106 -28.04 -13.55 -33.77
C GLY A 106 -28.65 -12.35 -33.03
N TYR A 107 -29.08 -12.59 -31.79
CA TYR A 107 -29.65 -11.57 -30.89
C TYR A 107 -28.59 -10.61 -30.33
N ASP A 108 -27.33 -11.05 -30.24
CA ASP A 108 -26.21 -10.28 -29.70
C ASP A 108 -25.47 -9.42 -30.74
N ARG A 109 -26.01 -9.30 -31.95
CA ARG A 109 -25.45 -8.46 -33.04
C ARG A 109 -25.14 -7.01 -32.61
N TYR A 110 -25.91 -6.46 -31.67
CA TYR A 110 -25.79 -5.09 -31.19
C TYR A 110 -24.94 -4.94 -29.92
N LEU A 111 -24.29 -6.01 -29.44
CA LEU A 111 -23.29 -5.88 -28.39
C LEU A 111 -22.17 -4.92 -28.83
N PRO A 112 -21.60 -4.14 -27.89
CA PRO A 112 -20.58 -3.16 -28.23
C PRO A 112 -19.24 -3.84 -28.60
N GLY A 113 -18.98 -5.03 -28.07
CA GLY A 113 -17.84 -5.88 -28.40
C GLY A 113 -18.20 -7.37 -28.49
N GLU A 114 -17.19 -8.21 -28.63
CA GLU A 114 -17.29 -9.67 -28.60
C GLU A 114 -16.04 -10.25 -27.94
N GLY A 115 -16.15 -11.42 -27.30
CA GLY A 115 -15.06 -12.03 -26.55
C GLY A 115 -15.53 -12.69 -25.26
N LEU A 116 -14.58 -12.94 -24.38
CA LEU A 116 -14.81 -13.46 -23.04
C LEU A 116 -15.29 -12.34 -22.12
N LEU A 117 -16.46 -12.52 -21.54
CA LEU A 117 -16.93 -11.75 -20.41
C LEU A 117 -16.65 -12.53 -19.13
N ILE A 118 -16.16 -11.83 -18.11
CA ILE A 118 -15.93 -12.38 -16.78
C ILE A 118 -16.84 -11.59 -15.84
N PHE A 119 -17.80 -12.27 -15.22
CA PHE A 119 -18.67 -11.66 -14.23
C PHE A 119 -18.22 -12.03 -12.83
N HIS A 120 -18.07 -11.03 -11.96
CA HIS A 120 -17.89 -11.22 -10.53
C HIS A 120 -19.26 -11.25 -9.87
N VAL A 121 -19.54 -12.31 -9.13
CA VAL A 121 -20.85 -12.53 -8.50
C VAL A 121 -20.66 -12.61 -6.99
N ASP A 122 -21.55 -11.96 -6.25
CA ASP A 122 -21.70 -12.15 -4.80
C ASP A 122 -23.17 -12.39 -4.44
N GLU A 123 -23.51 -13.65 -4.11
CA GLU A 123 -24.89 -14.03 -3.77
C GLU A 123 -25.31 -13.61 -2.36
N GLU A 124 -24.44 -12.98 -1.57
CA GLU A 124 -24.83 -12.30 -0.33
C GLU A 124 -25.53 -10.95 -0.61
N ARG A 125 -25.41 -10.43 -1.84
CA ARG A 125 -26.09 -9.23 -2.32
C ARG A 125 -27.45 -9.59 -2.95
N SER A 126 -28.37 -8.64 -2.94
CA SER A 126 -29.72 -8.84 -3.51
C SER A 126 -29.98 -8.07 -4.82
N SER A 127 -29.15 -7.09 -5.14
CA SER A 127 -29.30 -6.22 -6.32
C SER A 127 -27.96 -5.66 -6.78
N ASN A 128 -27.98 -4.88 -7.86
CA ASN A 128 -26.84 -4.17 -8.42
C ASN A 128 -26.82 -2.67 -8.04
N ASP A 129 -27.46 -2.26 -6.93
CA ASP A 129 -27.60 -0.85 -6.54
C ASP A 129 -26.42 -0.31 -5.71
N ASP A 130 -25.32 -1.06 -5.63
CA ASP A 130 -24.12 -0.68 -4.88
C ASP A 130 -22.95 -0.75 -5.86
N GLN A 131 -22.50 0.41 -6.33
CA GLN A 131 -21.52 0.50 -7.41
C GLN A 131 -20.12 0.01 -7.05
N ASP A 132 -19.90 -0.21 -5.75
CA ASP A 132 -18.67 -0.75 -5.19
C ASP A 132 -18.82 -2.23 -4.77
N HIS A 133 -20.04 -2.79 -4.75
CA HIS A 133 -20.31 -4.17 -4.35
C HIS A 133 -21.62 -4.75 -4.94
N TYR A 134 -21.58 -5.09 -6.24
CA TYR A 134 -22.72 -5.64 -6.97
C TYR A 134 -23.06 -7.09 -6.63
N LEU A 135 -24.31 -7.49 -6.89
CA LEU A 135 -24.68 -8.91 -7.02
C LEU A 135 -24.02 -9.55 -8.24
N VAL A 136 -24.03 -8.88 -9.40
CA VAL A 136 -23.32 -9.30 -10.62
C VAL A 136 -22.62 -8.10 -11.24
N ASP A 137 -21.30 -8.06 -11.18
CA ASP A 137 -20.45 -7.06 -11.84
C ASP A 137 -19.82 -7.63 -13.12
N LEU A 138 -19.61 -6.79 -14.13
CA LEU A 138 -18.80 -7.16 -15.29
C LEU A 138 -17.37 -6.63 -15.08
N GLU A 139 -16.40 -7.53 -15.08
CA GLU A 139 -14.99 -7.16 -15.00
C GLU A 139 -14.50 -6.69 -16.38
N GLN A 140 -14.60 -5.38 -16.61
CA GLN A 140 -14.30 -4.75 -17.90
C GLN A 140 -12.80 -4.80 -18.22
N ALA A 141 -12.40 -5.49 -19.28
CA ALA A 141 -11.00 -5.79 -19.61
C ALA A 141 -10.08 -4.57 -19.78
N ASP A 142 -10.61 -3.38 -20.04
CA ASP A 142 -9.83 -2.15 -20.12
C ASP A 142 -9.60 -1.44 -18.78
N GLY A 143 -10.25 -1.91 -17.71
CA GLY A 143 -10.16 -1.36 -16.36
C GLY A 143 -10.80 0.01 -16.19
N ARG A 144 -11.56 0.52 -17.17
CA ARG A 144 -12.15 1.88 -17.10
C ARG A 144 -13.33 1.98 -16.16
N ARG A 145 -14.01 0.87 -15.90
CA ARG A 145 -15.20 0.81 -15.03
C ARG A 145 -16.27 1.80 -15.48
N ASP A 146 -16.43 2.06 -16.78
CA ASP A 146 -17.38 3.05 -17.29
C ASP A 146 -18.84 2.60 -17.14
N LEU A 147 -19.12 1.29 -17.10
CA LEU A 147 -20.43 0.79 -16.68
C LEU A 147 -20.71 1.11 -15.21
N ASN A 148 -19.69 1.00 -14.35
CA ASN A 148 -19.84 1.27 -12.92
C ASN A 148 -19.87 2.77 -12.57
N ARG A 149 -19.52 3.65 -13.52
CA ARG A 149 -19.33 5.10 -13.30
C ARG A 149 -20.29 5.99 -14.09
N HIS A 150 -21.04 5.42 -15.03
CA HIS A 150 -21.96 6.18 -15.88
C HIS A 150 -23.32 5.47 -15.93
N PRO A 151 -24.40 6.12 -15.48
CA PRO A 151 -25.71 5.47 -15.37
C PRO A 151 -26.39 5.12 -16.69
N TYR A 152 -25.91 5.70 -17.79
CA TYR A 152 -26.38 5.41 -19.13
C TYR A 152 -25.32 4.69 -19.98
N GLY A 153 -24.27 4.17 -19.33
CA GLY A 153 -23.25 3.35 -19.96
C GLY A 153 -23.89 2.12 -20.61
N ARG A 154 -23.48 1.81 -21.84
CA ARG A 154 -23.94 0.58 -22.53
C ARG A 154 -22.86 -0.48 -22.59
N GLY A 155 -21.66 -0.18 -22.09
CA GLY A 155 -20.44 -0.94 -22.33
C GLY A 155 -19.81 -0.55 -23.67
N ASP A 156 -18.57 -0.97 -23.88
CA ASP A 156 -17.79 -0.66 -25.06
C ASP A 156 -17.06 -1.89 -25.64
N ALA A 157 -16.38 -1.71 -26.77
CA ALA A 157 -15.71 -2.80 -27.47
C ALA A 157 -14.48 -3.34 -26.72
N SER A 158 -14.04 -2.65 -25.67
CA SER A 158 -12.89 -2.98 -24.84
C SER A 158 -13.24 -3.63 -23.50
N ASP A 159 -14.53 -3.86 -23.20
CA ASP A 159 -14.95 -4.66 -22.04
C ASP A 159 -14.57 -6.16 -22.13
N PRO A 160 -14.69 -6.85 -23.29
CA PRO A 160 -14.40 -8.28 -23.35
C PRO A 160 -12.91 -8.58 -23.48
N PHE A 161 -12.48 -9.70 -22.89
CA PHE A 161 -11.16 -10.27 -23.13
C PHE A 161 -11.11 -11.15 -24.40
N PRO A 162 -9.95 -11.32 -25.04
CA PRO A 162 -8.72 -10.56 -24.81
C PRO A 162 -8.82 -9.16 -25.44
N LEU A 163 -8.20 -8.20 -24.77
CA LEU A 163 -7.93 -6.86 -25.28
C LEU A 163 -6.44 -6.78 -25.68
N ALA A 164 -6.07 -5.93 -26.64
CA ALA A 164 -4.72 -5.90 -27.22
C ALA A 164 -3.57 -5.80 -26.20
N ASN A 165 -3.80 -5.17 -25.04
CA ASN A 165 -2.83 -5.04 -23.95
C ASN A 165 -3.30 -5.73 -22.66
N ASN A 166 -4.37 -6.52 -22.72
CA ASN A 166 -4.88 -7.25 -21.56
C ASN A 166 -5.49 -8.60 -21.98
N ASP A 167 -4.73 -9.66 -21.79
CA ASP A 167 -5.12 -11.05 -22.00
C ASP A 167 -5.11 -11.86 -20.69
N ALA A 168 -5.21 -11.18 -19.54
CA ALA A 168 -5.17 -11.80 -18.23
C ALA A 168 -6.05 -11.09 -17.20
N PHE A 169 -6.72 -11.89 -16.37
CA PHE A 169 -7.49 -11.45 -15.21
C PHE A 169 -6.95 -12.16 -13.96
N THR A 170 -6.25 -11.41 -13.12
CA THR A 170 -5.44 -11.90 -12.00
C THR A 170 -5.51 -10.91 -10.83
N PRO A 171 -5.00 -11.24 -9.65
CA PRO A 171 -4.98 -10.29 -8.53
C PRO A 171 -4.17 -9.03 -8.80
N LEU A 172 -3.21 -9.10 -9.75
CA LEU A 172 -2.29 -8.03 -10.08
C LEU A 172 -2.64 -7.27 -11.36
N SER A 173 -3.70 -7.68 -12.07
CA SER A 173 -4.14 -6.99 -13.29
C SER A 173 -5.12 -5.86 -12.97
N THR A 174 -5.48 -5.09 -14.00
CA THR A 174 -6.59 -4.14 -13.96
C THR A 174 -7.51 -4.46 -15.14
N PRO A 175 -8.74 -4.97 -14.92
CA PRO A 175 -9.38 -5.21 -13.63
C PRO A 175 -8.71 -6.36 -12.85
N SER A 176 -8.92 -6.38 -11.54
CA SER A 176 -8.28 -7.31 -10.61
C SER A 176 -9.25 -8.42 -10.22
N SER A 177 -8.75 -9.65 -10.08
CA SER A 177 -9.54 -10.79 -9.61
C SER A 177 -9.66 -10.89 -8.09
N LEU A 178 -9.40 -9.79 -7.37
CA LEU A 178 -9.56 -9.74 -5.93
C LEU A 178 -11.05 -9.68 -5.57
N PRO A 179 -11.50 -10.43 -4.54
CA PRO A 179 -12.88 -10.41 -4.07
C PRO A 179 -13.24 -9.07 -3.43
N TYR A 180 -14.53 -8.84 -3.24
CA TYR A 180 -15.03 -7.82 -2.33
C TYR A 180 -14.65 -8.20 -0.88
N GLY A 181 -14.03 -7.27 -0.15
CA GLY A 181 -13.67 -7.44 1.27
C GLY A 181 -12.31 -8.11 1.51
N ALA A 182 -12.20 -8.82 2.64
CA ALA A 182 -10.94 -9.47 3.05
C ALA A 182 -10.62 -10.66 2.13
N VAL A 183 -9.45 -10.62 1.51
CA VAL A 183 -9.13 -11.56 0.44
C VAL A 183 -8.86 -12.96 0.98
N SER A 184 -9.39 -13.96 0.28
CA SER A 184 -9.18 -15.37 0.57
C SER A 184 -8.77 -16.12 -0.69
N GLY A 185 -7.48 -16.09 -1.06
CA GLY A 185 -6.98 -16.81 -2.22
C GLY A 185 -6.81 -15.94 -3.45
N SER A 186 -6.63 -16.56 -4.61
CA SER A 186 -6.36 -15.86 -5.85
C SER A 186 -6.81 -16.66 -7.05
N VAL A 187 -7.59 -16.05 -7.92
CA VAL A 187 -7.99 -16.61 -9.22
C VAL A 187 -7.13 -16.01 -10.31
N PHE A 188 -6.53 -16.83 -11.15
CA PHE A 188 -5.80 -16.39 -12.33
C PHE A 188 -6.48 -16.96 -13.56
N VAL A 189 -6.97 -16.09 -14.44
CA VAL A 189 -7.41 -16.43 -15.79
C VAL A 189 -6.40 -15.81 -16.75
N THR A 190 -5.57 -16.62 -17.40
CA THR A 190 -4.42 -16.14 -18.18
C THR A 190 -4.40 -16.75 -19.57
N ALA A 191 -3.48 -16.28 -20.42
CA ALA A 191 -3.32 -16.74 -21.80
C ALA A 191 -4.63 -16.69 -22.60
N ILE A 192 -5.49 -15.70 -22.29
CA ILE A 192 -6.80 -15.54 -22.89
C ILE A 192 -6.60 -15.19 -24.36
N ARG A 193 -7.12 -16.02 -25.26
CA ARG A 193 -6.96 -15.82 -26.71
C ARG A 193 -8.14 -16.38 -27.48
N ARG A 194 -8.35 -15.86 -28.68
CA ARG A 194 -9.33 -16.42 -29.62
C ARG A 194 -8.73 -17.62 -30.32
N ASP A 195 -9.54 -18.66 -30.53
CA ASP A 195 -9.24 -19.79 -31.40
C ASP A 195 -10.47 -20.16 -32.22
N GLY A 196 -10.55 -19.63 -33.44
CA GLY A 196 -11.78 -19.67 -34.23
C GLY A 196 -12.92 -18.91 -33.52
N PRO A 197 -14.12 -19.51 -33.39
CA PRO A 197 -15.24 -18.90 -32.66
C PRO A 197 -15.08 -18.98 -31.13
N ASP A 198 -14.18 -19.82 -30.63
CA ASP A 198 -13.99 -20.07 -29.20
C ASP A 198 -13.01 -19.09 -28.57
N ILE A 199 -13.08 -18.98 -27.24
CA ILE A 199 -12.00 -18.44 -26.42
C ILE A 199 -11.28 -19.60 -25.74
N VAL A 200 -9.95 -19.53 -25.72
CA VAL A 200 -9.09 -20.44 -24.98
C VAL A 200 -8.33 -19.68 -23.91
N PHE A 201 -8.29 -20.20 -22.68
CA PHE A 201 -7.61 -19.58 -21.55
C PHE A 201 -7.12 -20.65 -20.56
N ASP A 202 -6.19 -20.26 -19.69
CA ASP A 202 -5.74 -21.06 -18.55
C ASP A 202 -6.41 -20.54 -17.29
N VAL A 203 -6.76 -21.42 -16.35
CA VAL A 203 -7.27 -21.08 -15.03
C VAL A 203 -6.38 -21.69 -13.97
N GLU A 204 -5.99 -20.88 -12.99
CA GLU A 204 -5.33 -21.33 -11.76
C GLU A 204 -6.03 -20.68 -10.56
N VAL A 205 -6.62 -21.52 -9.71
CA VAL A 205 -7.16 -21.14 -8.40
C VAL A 205 -6.12 -21.48 -7.35
N ARG A 206 -5.56 -20.44 -6.74
CA ARG A 206 -4.66 -20.59 -5.60
C ARG A 206 -5.48 -20.41 -4.32
N PRO A 207 -5.48 -21.39 -3.40
CA PRO A 207 -6.06 -21.18 -2.08
C PRO A 207 -5.30 -20.03 -1.38
N PRO A 208 -5.93 -19.34 -0.43
CA PRO A 208 -5.24 -18.37 0.40
C PRO A 208 -4.00 -19.00 1.02
N ALA A 209 -2.90 -18.25 1.03
CA ALA A 209 -1.66 -18.68 1.62
C ALA A 209 -1.87 -18.90 3.13
N PRO A 210 -1.44 -20.05 3.68
CA PRO A 210 -1.60 -20.36 5.10
C PRO A 210 -0.76 -19.42 5.97
N LEU A 211 -1.02 -19.43 7.27
CA LEU A 211 -0.22 -18.66 8.23
C LEU A 211 1.27 -19.01 8.11
N GLY A 212 2.12 -17.98 8.13
CA GLY A 212 3.56 -18.08 8.01
C GLY A 212 4.09 -18.23 6.57
N ALA A 213 3.22 -18.38 5.58
CA ALA A 213 3.61 -18.32 4.18
C ALA A 213 4.08 -16.89 3.79
N PRO A 214 5.00 -16.77 2.82
CA PRO A 214 5.44 -15.46 2.34
C PRO A 214 4.30 -14.71 1.65
N CYS A 215 4.26 -13.39 1.81
CA CYS A 215 3.26 -12.52 1.21
C CYS A 215 3.84 -11.14 0.86
N GLU A 216 3.28 -10.52 -0.18
CA GLU A 216 3.55 -9.12 -0.54
C GLU A 216 2.40 -8.18 -0.13
N ALA A 217 1.21 -8.74 0.07
CA ALA A 217 0.01 -8.02 0.49
C ALA A 217 -0.88 -8.91 1.35
N GLY A 218 -1.69 -8.33 2.24
CA GLY A 218 -2.66 -9.09 3.03
C GLY A 218 -3.63 -9.90 2.19
N ALA A 219 -3.82 -9.46 0.94
CA ALA A 219 -4.66 -10.10 -0.04
C ALA A 219 -4.35 -11.60 -0.25
N VAL A 220 -3.08 -11.99 -0.23
CA VAL A 220 -2.76 -13.40 -0.52
C VAL A 220 -2.95 -14.32 0.68
N CYS A 221 -3.23 -13.79 1.88
CA CYS A 221 -3.21 -14.53 3.14
C CYS A 221 -4.59 -15.01 3.56
N GLN A 222 -4.68 -16.21 4.15
CA GLN A 222 -5.94 -16.75 4.70
C GLN A 222 -6.57 -15.85 5.76
N SER A 223 -5.76 -15.12 6.50
CA SER A 223 -6.18 -14.16 7.52
C SER A 223 -6.50 -12.76 6.96
N GLY A 224 -6.28 -12.53 5.66
CA GLY A 224 -6.29 -11.21 5.04
C GLY A 224 -5.17 -10.27 5.51
N THR A 225 -4.21 -10.76 6.32
CA THR A 225 -3.15 -9.93 6.91
C THR A 225 -1.78 -10.42 6.48
N CYS A 226 -0.99 -9.50 5.92
CA CYS A 226 0.43 -9.69 5.65
C CYS A 226 1.22 -8.72 6.52
N ALA A 227 2.06 -9.24 7.41
CA ALA A 227 2.91 -8.45 8.28
C ALA A 227 4.33 -8.98 8.20
N GLU A 228 5.30 -8.08 8.01
CA GLU A 228 6.72 -8.45 7.91
C GLU A 228 7.02 -9.48 6.80
N GLY A 229 6.24 -9.44 5.71
CA GLY A 229 6.37 -10.34 4.57
C GLY A 229 5.83 -11.76 4.80
N VAL A 230 5.11 -12.02 5.90
CA VAL A 230 4.47 -13.32 6.19
C VAL A 230 2.99 -13.19 6.54
N CYS A 231 2.21 -14.20 6.18
CA CYS A 231 0.77 -14.23 6.45
C CYS A 231 0.49 -14.41 7.94
N CYS A 232 -0.12 -13.39 8.54
CA CYS A 232 -0.25 -13.25 9.98
C CYS A 232 -1.65 -13.58 10.50
N ASP A 233 -1.80 -14.25 11.63
CA ASP A 233 -3.11 -14.64 12.20
C ASP A 233 -4.06 -13.46 12.48
N ARG A 234 -3.51 -12.26 12.66
CA ARG A 234 -4.22 -10.98 12.87
C ARG A 234 -3.31 -9.80 12.50
N SER A 235 -3.89 -8.59 12.42
CA SER A 235 -3.12 -7.34 12.27
C SER A 235 -1.98 -7.26 13.28
N CYS A 236 -0.79 -6.90 12.79
CA CYS A 236 0.47 -6.96 13.52
C CYS A 236 1.33 -5.72 13.26
N ASP A 237 0.71 -4.55 13.33
CA ASP A 237 1.28 -3.27 12.87
C ASP A 237 1.92 -2.44 14.00
N GLY A 238 1.97 -2.98 15.22
CA GLY A 238 2.55 -2.29 16.37
C GLY A 238 4.09 -2.29 16.34
N PRO A 239 4.75 -1.25 16.86
CA PRO A 239 6.22 -1.17 16.91
C PRO A 239 6.84 -2.27 17.80
N CYS A 240 6.03 -2.87 18.68
CA CYS A 240 6.41 -3.94 19.60
C CYS A 240 5.62 -5.23 19.39
N SER A 241 5.08 -5.43 18.20
CA SER A 241 4.56 -6.71 17.74
C SER A 241 5.47 -7.27 16.64
N ALA A 242 5.49 -8.59 16.50
CA ALA A 242 6.16 -9.25 15.38
C ALA A 242 5.30 -10.42 14.91
N CYS A 243 5.34 -10.66 13.61
CA CYS A 243 4.68 -11.81 13.00
C CYS A 243 5.64 -12.76 12.30
N SER A 244 6.82 -12.27 11.96
CA SER A 244 7.90 -13.06 11.40
C SER A 244 8.92 -13.42 12.47
N VAL A 245 9.61 -14.55 12.29
CA VAL A 245 10.78 -14.93 13.08
C VAL A 245 11.88 -13.88 12.95
N ALA A 246 12.03 -13.28 11.77
CA ALA A 246 12.96 -12.17 11.55
C ALA A 246 12.62 -10.92 12.40
N GLY A 247 11.34 -10.67 12.65
CA GLY A 247 10.85 -9.60 13.53
C GLY A 247 10.88 -9.93 15.02
N GLY A 248 11.17 -11.19 15.38
CA GLY A 248 11.28 -11.66 16.77
C GLY A 248 10.13 -12.55 17.26
N ALA A 249 9.18 -12.94 16.39
CA ALA A 249 8.17 -13.93 16.73
C ALA A 249 8.80 -15.34 16.88
N PRO A 250 8.22 -16.24 17.71
CA PRO A 250 8.74 -17.61 17.84
C PRO A 250 8.54 -18.45 16.58
N THR A 251 7.51 -18.14 15.79
CA THR A 251 7.14 -18.83 14.55
C THR A 251 6.50 -17.83 13.59
N ASP A 252 6.73 -18.00 12.28
CA ASP A 252 6.09 -17.16 11.27
C ASP A 252 4.56 -17.34 11.29
N GLY A 253 3.85 -16.23 11.19
CA GLY A 253 2.40 -16.17 11.01
C GLY A 253 1.57 -16.09 12.28
N THR A 254 2.19 -15.94 13.45
CA THR A 254 1.49 -15.64 14.70
C THR A 254 1.96 -14.30 15.25
N CYS A 255 1.04 -13.33 15.33
CA CYS A 255 1.33 -12.01 15.87
C CYS A 255 1.48 -12.08 17.39
N VAL A 256 2.70 -11.85 17.86
CA VAL A 256 3.03 -11.81 19.30
C VAL A 256 3.59 -10.46 19.70
N LEU A 257 3.46 -10.15 20.98
CA LEU A 257 4.16 -9.04 21.59
C LEU A 257 5.61 -9.44 21.85
N VAL A 258 6.55 -8.60 21.41
CA VAL A 258 8.00 -8.87 21.52
C VAL A 258 8.67 -7.96 22.54
N SER A 259 9.85 -8.39 22.99
CA SER A 259 10.75 -7.59 23.83
C SER A 259 12.12 -7.47 23.18
N GLY A 260 12.85 -6.37 23.43
CA GLY A 260 14.21 -6.13 22.92
C GLY A 260 14.30 -5.59 21.49
N ARG A 261 13.19 -5.53 20.75
CA ARG A 261 13.11 -4.80 19.47
C ARG A 261 13.24 -3.30 19.73
N SER A 262 14.02 -2.60 18.89
CA SER A 262 14.11 -1.14 18.93
C SER A 262 12.77 -0.53 18.52
N CYS A 263 12.34 0.50 19.24
CA CYS A 263 11.12 1.24 18.94
C CYS A 263 11.36 2.74 19.20
N ASP A 264 10.32 3.55 19.11
CA ASP A 264 10.33 4.97 19.50
C ASP A 264 9.12 5.18 20.41
N ASP A 265 9.34 5.61 21.65
CA ASP A 265 8.26 5.86 22.63
C ASP A 265 7.65 7.27 22.47
N LEU A 266 8.06 7.98 21.42
CA LEU A 266 7.74 9.36 21.07
C LEU A 266 8.18 10.38 22.13
N ASN A 267 9.06 9.98 23.05
CA ASN A 267 9.69 10.89 23.99
C ASN A 267 11.09 11.26 23.47
N PRO A 268 11.28 12.49 22.95
CA PRO A 268 12.55 12.89 22.35
C PRO A 268 13.71 13.07 23.37
N CYS A 269 13.43 12.82 24.66
CA CYS A 269 14.39 12.84 25.76
C CYS A 269 14.82 11.45 26.23
N THR A 270 14.41 10.40 25.53
CA THR A 270 14.97 9.05 25.68
C THR A 270 15.69 8.65 24.40
N ILE A 271 16.68 7.78 24.54
CA ILE A 271 17.45 7.18 23.45
C ILE A 271 17.48 5.67 23.64
N ASP A 272 17.72 4.95 22.55
CA ASP A 272 17.77 3.48 22.54
C ASP A 272 16.49 2.84 23.11
N ASP A 273 15.33 3.39 22.75
CA ASP A 273 14.04 2.89 23.21
C ASP A 273 13.82 1.45 22.73
N ALA A 274 13.24 0.64 23.62
CA ALA A 274 13.09 -0.78 23.38
C ALA A 274 11.74 -1.29 23.85
N CYS A 275 11.26 -2.29 23.13
CA CYS A 275 10.05 -3.00 23.49
C CYS A 275 10.24 -3.81 24.77
N VAL A 276 9.33 -3.64 25.72
CA VAL A 276 9.24 -4.44 26.95
C VAL A 276 7.81 -4.94 27.07
N GLU A 277 7.64 -6.26 26.93
CA GLU A 277 6.34 -6.92 26.99
C GLU A 277 5.30 -6.31 26.03
N GLY A 278 5.73 -5.96 24.81
CA GLY A 278 4.84 -5.38 23.79
C GLY A 278 4.57 -3.88 23.91
N VAL A 279 5.15 -3.20 24.89
CA VAL A 279 5.04 -1.75 25.05
C VAL A 279 6.38 -1.12 24.74
N CYS A 280 6.40 -0.09 23.89
CA CYS A 280 7.62 0.68 23.68
C CYS A 280 7.90 1.50 24.93
N ARG A 281 9.07 1.28 25.54
CA ARG A 281 9.52 2.04 26.71
C ARG A 281 10.75 2.83 26.35
N GLY A 282 10.75 4.10 26.76
CA GLY A 282 11.90 4.97 26.66
C GLY A 282 13.14 4.33 27.28
N GLY A 283 14.25 4.38 26.55
CA GLY A 283 15.52 3.83 26.98
C GLY A 283 16.27 4.77 27.93
N ALA A 284 17.56 4.95 27.70
CA ALA A 284 18.38 5.83 28.52
C ALA A 284 17.96 7.30 28.35
N PRO A 285 18.08 8.15 29.38
CA PRO A 285 17.83 9.57 29.23
C PRO A 285 18.85 10.18 28.26
N LYS A 286 18.36 11.03 27.34
CA LYS A 286 19.18 11.73 26.37
C LYS A 286 20.23 12.60 27.09
N PRO A 287 21.53 12.41 26.83
CA PRO A 287 22.57 13.22 27.46
C PRO A 287 22.52 14.66 26.94
N CYS A 288 22.64 15.62 27.85
CA CYS A 288 22.70 17.04 27.56
C CYS A 288 24.02 17.60 28.10
N GLU A 289 25.07 17.47 27.30
CA GLU A 289 26.39 17.97 27.68
C GLU A 289 26.42 19.50 27.76
N PRO A 290 27.31 20.07 28.61
CA PRO A 290 27.53 21.50 28.65
C PRO A 290 27.90 22.06 27.26
N ILE A 291 27.20 23.10 26.82
CA ILE A 291 27.47 23.73 25.50
C ILE A 291 28.77 24.54 25.45
N SER A 292 29.32 24.89 26.63
CA SER A 292 30.62 25.55 26.78
C SER A 292 31.12 25.40 28.21
N SER A 293 32.38 25.79 28.47
CA SER A 293 33.00 25.84 29.80
C SER A 293 32.24 26.71 30.82
N CYS A 294 31.32 27.57 30.36
CA CYS A 294 30.49 28.44 31.20
C CYS A 294 29.04 27.98 31.35
N HIS A 295 28.72 26.78 30.90
CA HIS A 295 27.43 26.14 31.12
C HIS A 295 27.60 24.86 31.92
N GLU A 296 26.56 24.47 32.64
CA GLU A 296 26.47 23.17 33.28
C GLU A 296 25.78 22.18 32.33
N ALA A 297 25.80 20.89 32.67
CA ALA A 297 25.03 19.90 31.93
C ALA A 297 23.55 20.28 31.99
N GLY A 298 22.88 20.21 30.83
CA GLY A 298 21.48 20.53 30.71
C GLY A 298 20.56 19.38 31.11
N GLU A 299 19.27 19.69 31.19
CA GLU A 299 18.19 18.71 31.21
C GLU A 299 17.47 18.73 29.86
N CYS A 300 17.00 17.58 29.39
CA CYS A 300 16.24 17.51 28.16
C CYS A 300 14.79 17.98 28.39
N ILE A 301 14.31 18.87 27.52
CA ILE A 301 12.93 19.39 27.52
C ILE A 301 12.03 18.38 26.81
N ARG A 302 11.14 17.73 27.57
CA ARG A 302 10.29 16.62 27.11
C ARG A 302 9.49 16.94 25.83
N GLU A 303 8.99 18.16 25.68
CA GLU A 303 8.14 18.56 24.55
C GLU A 303 8.93 18.77 23.25
N THR A 304 10.23 19.06 23.35
CA THR A 304 11.02 19.52 22.20
C THR A 304 12.28 18.69 21.93
N GLY A 305 12.70 17.85 22.87
CA GLY A 305 13.97 17.13 22.79
C GLY A 305 15.21 18.03 22.89
N ARG A 306 15.03 19.32 23.20
CA ARG A 306 16.14 20.28 23.30
C ARG A 306 16.71 20.28 24.71
N CYS A 307 18.03 20.43 24.81
CA CYS A 307 18.69 20.58 26.09
C CYS A 307 18.50 22.00 26.63
N THR A 308 18.23 22.13 27.92
CA THR A 308 18.42 23.39 28.63
C THR A 308 19.91 23.73 28.68
N ALA A 309 20.24 25.01 28.85
CA ALA A 309 21.61 25.50 28.95
C ALA A 309 21.76 26.34 30.23
N PRO A 310 21.76 25.70 31.42
CA PRO A 310 22.00 26.41 32.66
C PRO A 310 23.40 27.03 32.66
N ARG A 311 23.49 28.30 33.03
CA ARG A 311 24.77 29.02 33.14
C ARG A 311 25.45 28.66 34.45
N ARG A 312 26.77 28.49 34.41
CA ARG A 312 27.59 28.43 35.62
C ARG A 312 27.57 29.77 36.35
N PRO A 313 27.86 29.80 37.67
CA PRO A 313 27.91 31.05 38.44
C PRO A 313 28.86 32.08 37.81
N GLU A 314 28.50 33.36 37.94
CA GLU A 314 29.39 34.47 37.59
C GLU A 314 30.73 34.35 38.35
N GLY A 315 31.85 34.56 37.64
CA GLY A 315 33.18 34.41 38.22
C GLY A 315 33.72 32.97 38.26
N ALA A 316 32.96 31.97 37.81
CA ALA A 316 33.45 30.60 37.72
C ALA A 316 34.63 30.51 36.72
N PRO A 317 35.69 29.72 37.02
CA PRO A 317 36.83 29.58 36.12
C PRO A 317 36.39 28.92 34.83
N CYS A 318 36.88 29.43 33.71
CA CYS A 318 36.67 28.88 32.38
C CYS A 318 37.96 28.95 31.58
N ASP A 319 37.91 28.51 30.32
CA ASP A 319 38.99 28.61 29.36
C ASP A 319 38.35 29.07 28.05
N ASP A 320 38.84 30.16 27.47
CA ASP A 320 38.36 30.71 26.19
C ASP A 320 39.14 30.13 24.99
N GLY A 321 40.06 29.20 25.24
CA GLY A 321 40.92 28.56 24.25
C GLY A 321 42.12 29.40 23.86
N ASN A 322 42.36 30.54 24.52
CA ASN A 322 43.53 31.39 24.29
C ASN A 322 44.56 31.16 25.39
N ALA A 323 45.62 30.43 25.06
CA ALA A 323 46.72 30.15 25.99
C ALA A 323 47.54 31.41 26.37
N CYS A 324 47.26 32.58 25.77
CA CYS A 324 47.89 33.86 26.09
C CYS A 324 47.11 34.72 27.08
N THR A 325 46.05 34.18 27.68
CA THR A 325 45.35 34.80 28.79
C THR A 325 45.33 33.82 29.98
N ASP A 326 45.25 34.35 31.20
CA ASP A 326 45.16 33.55 32.42
C ASP A 326 44.10 34.11 33.39
N GLY A 327 43.41 33.21 34.09
CA GLY A 327 42.38 33.57 35.06
C GLY A 327 41.03 33.99 34.44
N GLU A 328 40.66 33.39 33.31
CA GLU A 328 39.38 33.59 32.64
C GLU A 328 38.21 33.25 33.57
N THR A 329 37.14 34.05 33.47
CA THR A 329 35.94 33.85 34.29
C THR A 329 34.67 33.95 33.48
N CYS A 330 33.66 33.19 33.88
CA CYS A 330 32.36 33.23 33.25
C CYS A 330 31.61 34.53 33.58
N SER A 331 31.06 35.16 32.55
CA SER A 331 30.03 36.19 32.70
C SER A 331 28.94 36.09 31.65
N LEU A 332 27.68 36.13 32.10
CA LEU A 332 26.46 35.98 31.29
C LEU A 332 26.43 34.71 30.40
N GLY A 333 27.18 33.67 30.76
CA GLY A 333 27.30 32.41 30.01
C GLY A 333 28.45 32.37 28.99
N TYR A 334 29.25 33.43 28.92
CA TYR A 334 30.43 33.53 28.06
C TYR A 334 31.69 33.58 28.90
N CYS A 335 32.74 32.90 28.44
CA CYS A 335 34.04 33.00 29.07
C CYS A 335 34.65 34.37 28.74
N GLN A 336 34.94 35.16 29.76
CA GLN A 336 35.57 36.46 29.60
C GLN A 336 37.08 36.28 29.51
N PRO A 337 37.76 37.01 28.61
CA PRO A 337 39.21 36.93 28.50
C PRO A 337 39.90 37.22 29.83
N GLY A 338 40.88 36.39 30.17
CA GLY A 338 41.70 36.55 31.36
C GLY A 338 42.70 37.70 31.24
N THR A 339 43.65 37.72 32.17
CA THR A 339 44.76 38.68 32.14
C THR A 339 45.72 38.29 31.00
N PRO A 340 46.04 39.20 30.05
CA PRO A 340 46.97 38.87 28.98
C PRO A 340 48.38 38.59 29.49
N ILE A 341 48.98 37.51 29.00
CA ILE A 341 50.38 37.18 29.24
C ILE A 341 51.26 38.27 28.63
N GLN A 342 52.08 38.90 29.47
CA GLN A 342 53.03 39.92 29.07
C GLN A 342 54.36 39.27 28.68
N CYS A 343 54.65 39.23 27.38
CA CYS A 343 55.94 38.77 26.88
C CYS A 343 56.98 39.87 27.01
N VAL A 344 57.77 39.83 28.07
CA VAL A 344 58.91 40.73 28.27
C VAL A 344 60.08 40.33 27.37
N ALA A 345 60.99 41.28 27.13
CA ALA A 345 62.25 41.00 26.44
C ALA A 345 63.02 39.89 27.18
N ALA A 346 63.52 38.90 26.42
CA ALA A 346 64.26 37.78 26.99
C ALA A 346 65.59 38.23 27.62
N ASP A 347 66.25 39.21 27.01
CA ASP A 347 67.46 39.89 27.47
C ASP A 347 67.58 41.26 26.77
N GLU A 348 68.67 42.00 27.02
CA GLU A 348 68.93 43.32 26.43
C GLU A 348 69.07 43.30 24.89
N CYS A 349 69.24 42.12 24.27
CA CYS A 349 69.41 41.89 22.85
C CYS A 349 68.16 41.38 22.13
N HIS A 350 67.04 41.23 22.86
CA HIS A 350 65.76 40.84 22.29
C HIS A 350 64.70 41.89 22.61
N LEU A 351 63.73 42.07 21.71
CA LEU A 351 62.56 42.90 21.98
C LEU A 351 61.51 42.09 22.75
N ALA A 352 60.56 42.79 23.36
CA ALA A 352 59.34 42.18 23.88
C ALA A 352 58.64 41.37 22.77
N GLY A 353 58.29 40.13 23.08
CA GLY A 353 57.65 39.21 22.15
C GLY A 353 56.15 39.42 21.99
N THR A 354 55.57 38.72 21.03
CA THR A 354 54.13 38.42 21.00
C THR A 354 53.90 37.00 21.48
N CYS A 355 52.87 36.80 22.28
CA CYS A 355 52.42 35.48 22.74
C CYS A 355 51.64 34.77 21.62
N ASP A 356 51.89 33.48 21.42
CA ASP A 356 51.15 32.60 20.50
C ASP A 356 49.87 32.05 21.18
N PRO A 357 48.67 32.45 20.72
CA PRO A 357 47.41 32.10 21.38
C PRO A 357 47.11 30.59 21.40
N ALA A 358 47.75 29.78 20.54
CA ALA A 358 47.55 28.33 20.54
C ALA A 358 48.45 27.60 21.55
N THR A 359 49.60 28.17 21.91
CA THR A 359 50.63 27.48 22.70
C THR A 359 50.99 28.19 24.00
N GLY A 360 50.60 29.47 24.16
CA GLY A 360 50.99 30.33 25.28
C GLY A 360 52.46 30.73 25.24
N GLN A 361 53.18 30.43 24.15
CA GLN A 361 54.62 30.69 24.06
C GLN A 361 54.90 32.12 23.57
N CYS A 362 55.79 32.81 24.28
CA CYS A 362 56.30 34.11 23.87
C CYS A 362 57.38 33.96 22.80
N SER A 363 57.21 34.66 21.67
CA SER A 363 58.28 34.83 20.68
C SER A 363 59.44 35.66 21.24
N THR A 364 60.64 35.48 20.69
CA THR A 364 61.86 36.21 21.09
C THR A 364 62.50 36.92 19.89
N PRO A 365 61.90 38.01 19.38
CA PRO A 365 62.45 38.75 18.26
C PRO A 365 63.78 39.44 18.65
N PRO A 366 64.84 39.39 17.83
CA PRO A 366 66.09 40.08 18.11
C PRO A 366 65.92 41.61 18.03
N ALA A 367 66.71 42.35 18.82
CA ALA A 367 66.78 43.81 18.77
C ALA A 367 67.46 44.30 17.47
N PRO A 368 67.17 45.52 16.99
CA PRO A 368 67.79 46.06 15.78
C PRO A 368 69.33 46.07 15.85
N ASP A 369 69.98 45.79 14.72
CA ASP A 369 71.44 45.80 14.62
C ASP A 369 72.04 47.12 15.12
N GLY A 370 72.99 47.02 16.06
CA GLY A 370 73.60 48.16 16.73
C GLY A 370 73.00 48.51 18.10
N THR A 371 72.01 47.77 18.58
CA THR A 371 71.53 47.85 19.97
C THR A 371 72.62 47.32 20.92
N ALA A 372 72.98 48.10 21.94
CA ALA A 372 73.96 47.69 22.93
C ALA A 372 73.30 46.75 23.95
N CYS A 373 73.85 45.55 24.11
CA CYS A 373 73.43 44.56 25.08
C CYS A 373 74.69 44.01 25.78
N ALA A 374 74.64 43.82 27.09
CA ALA A 374 75.76 43.29 27.89
C ALA A 374 75.59 41.83 28.29
#